data_AF-A0A940K472-F1
#
_entry.id   AF-A0A940K472-F1
#
_cell.length_a   1.000
_cell.length_b   1.000
_cell.length_c   1.000
_cell.angle_alpha   90.00
_cell.angle_beta   90.00
_cell.angle_gamma   90.00
#
_symmetry.space_group_name_H-M   'P 1'
#
loop_
_entity.id
_entity.type
_entity.pdbx_description
1 polymer ?
#
loop_
_entity_poly.entity_id
_entity_poly.type
_entity_poly.pdbx_seq_one_letter_code
_entity_poly.pdbx_strand_id
1 'polypeptide(L)'
;MSYLDGPRGVGGWLVLFLLAIGLFSPATAVFGLLSTMYGNRQLEVFYGPSWSALLTAEWTLVAISLLGCWAIVWRMMFVFRWSSVIFAVVGIWCVGVAASLVEVLIVGWIAGVPLGKMANGLGPELIRPIVFDTVWTAYLLKSQRVANTYPRHSEDEAVSEVFE
;
A
#
# COMPACT_ATOMS: atom_id res chain seq x y z
N MET A 1 -31.91 -12.31 8.54
CA MET A 1 -31.36 -11.56 9.70
C MET A 1 -31.02 -10.16 9.18
N SER A 2 -31.70 -9.11 9.66
CA SER A 2 -31.54 -7.74 9.16
C SER A 2 -30.15 -7.19 9.48
N TYR A 3 -29.25 -7.18 8.48
CA TYR A 3 -27.93 -6.54 8.58
C TYR A 3 -28.00 -5.01 8.33
N LEU A 4 -29.20 -4.42 8.30
CA LEU A 4 -29.42 -3.07 7.77
C LEU A 4 -29.30 -1.95 8.82
N ASP A 5 -29.27 -2.25 10.12
CA ASP A 5 -29.29 -1.23 11.19
C ASP A 5 -27.89 -0.81 11.70
N GLY A 6 -26.82 -1.14 10.98
CA GLY A 6 -25.45 -0.78 11.34
C GLY A 6 -24.98 0.58 10.78
N PRO A 7 -23.99 1.24 11.41
CA PRO A 7 -23.44 2.50 10.90
C PRO A 7 -22.79 2.31 9.52
N ARG A 8 -23.22 3.10 8.55
CA ARG A 8 -22.71 3.12 7.16
C ARG A 8 -21.74 4.29 6.93
N GLY A 9 -20.89 4.15 5.91
CA GLY A 9 -19.98 5.20 5.45
C GLY A 9 -18.56 5.10 6.03
N VAL A 10 -17.72 6.06 5.62
CA VAL A 10 -16.30 6.10 6.00
C VAL A 10 -16.16 6.78 7.36
N GLY A 11 -15.91 6.00 8.42
CA GLY A 11 -15.73 6.52 9.77
C GLY A 11 -14.95 5.58 10.70
N GLY A 12 -14.62 6.07 11.90
CA GLY A 12 -13.89 5.30 12.92
C GLY A 12 -12.55 4.75 12.43
N TRP A 13 -12.30 3.46 12.71
CA TRP A 13 -11.07 2.76 12.28
C TRP A 13 -10.82 2.79 10.77
N LEU A 14 -11.87 2.92 9.94
CA LEU A 14 -11.69 3.04 8.50
C LEU A 14 -11.07 4.39 8.11
N VAL A 15 -11.41 5.48 8.80
CA VAL A 15 -10.75 6.78 8.56
C VAL A 15 -9.28 6.70 8.95
N LEU A 16 -8.97 6.02 10.06
CA LEU A 16 -7.58 5.83 10.46
C LEU A 16 -6.79 5.06 9.39
N PHE A 17 -7.36 4.01 8.81
CA PHE A 17 -6.76 3.31 7.68
C PHE A 17 -6.49 4.25 6.50
N LEU A 18 -7.47 5.06 6.10
CA LEU A 18 -7.32 5.97 4.98
C LEU A 18 -6.29 7.08 5.23
N LEU A 19 -6.17 7.57 6.47
CA LEU A 19 -5.11 8.49 6.85
C LEU A 19 -3.74 7.81 6.84
N ALA A 20 -3.66 6.56 7.33
CA ALA A 20 -2.45 5.77 7.30
C ALA A 20 -1.93 5.60 5.87
N ILE A 21 -2.79 5.19 4.94
CA ILE A 21 -2.42 4.96 3.54
C ILE A 21 -2.29 6.26 2.74
N GLY A 22 -3.19 7.22 2.93
CA GLY A 22 -3.27 8.43 2.11
C GLY A 22 -2.28 9.53 2.50
N LEU A 23 -1.89 9.57 3.77
CA LEU A 23 -1.03 10.64 4.29
C LEU A 23 0.26 10.10 4.88
N PHE A 24 0.19 9.12 5.79
CA PHE A 24 1.38 8.66 6.51
C PHE A 24 2.32 7.83 5.62
N SER A 25 1.81 6.84 4.88
CA SER A 25 2.65 6.02 4.00
C SER A 25 3.42 6.84 2.96
N PRO A 26 2.79 7.76 2.20
CA PRO A 26 3.51 8.53 1.20
C PRO A 26 4.47 9.55 1.83
N ALA A 27 4.10 10.15 2.97
CA ALA A 27 5.02 10.99 3.73
C ALA A 27 6.25 10.20 4.16
N THR A 28 6.10 8.99 4.70
CA THR A 28 7.24 8.16 5.08
C THR A 28 8.12 7.75 3.91
N ALA A 29 7.54 7.49 2.73
CA ALA A 29 8.30 7.19 1.52
C ALA A 29 9.13 8.40 1.06
N VAL A 30 8.52 9.58 1.01
CA VAL A 30 9.21 10.82 0.62
C VAL A 30 10.31 11.19 1.63
N PHE A 31 10.00 11.19 2.93
CA PHE A 31 10.99 11.50 3.96
C PHE A 31 12.09 10.45 4.03
N GLY A 32 11.77 9.17 3.84
CA GLY A 32 12.74 8.10 3.72
C GLY A 32 13.73 8.38 2.59
N LEU A 33 13.21 8.62 1.37
CA LEU A 33 14.03 8.95 0.21
C LEU A 33 14.91 10.19 0.44
N LEU A 34 14.32 11.26 0.99
CA LEU A 34 15.05 12.50 1.27
C LEU A 34 16.17 12.26 2.30
N SER A 35 15.88 11.53 3.36
CA SER A 35 16.85 11.22 4.42
C SER A 35 17.99 10.33 3.93
N THR A 36 17.69 9.33 3.11
CA THR A 36 18.69 8.39 2.59
C THR A 36 19.55 9.06 1.52
N MET A 37 18.93 9.65 0.49
CA MET A 37 19.66 10.14 -0.69
C MET A 37 20.34 11.48 -0.47
N TYR A 38 19.70 12.41 0.25
CA TYR A 38 20.27 13.75 0.49
C TYR A 38 20.95 13.88 1.85
N GLY A 39 20.61 13.00 2.81
CA GLY A 39 21.25 12.97 4.13
C GLY A 39 22.60 12.25 4.15
N ASN A 40 22.92 11.43 3.15
CA ASN A 40 24.14 10.63 3.13
C ASN A 40 24.97 10.80 1.84
N ARG A 41 25.86 11.81 1.83
CA ARG A 41 26.82 12.04 0.72
C ARG A 41 27.72 10.85 0.41
N GLN A 42 27.89 9.90 1.32
CA GLN A 42 28.72 8.71 1.05
C GLN A 42 28.08 7.79 0.00
N LEU A 43 26.74 7.79 -0.10
CA LEU A 43 26.04 6.99 -1.12
C LEU A 43 26.32 7.50 -2.53
N GLU A 44 26.37 8.82 -2.73
CA GLU A 44 26.73 9.41 -4.01
C GLU A 44 28.14 8.98 -4.46
N VAL A 45 29.11 9.03 -3.53
CA VAL A 45 30.48 8.56 -3.81
C VAL A 45 30.53 7.06 -4.08
N PHE A 46 29.74 6.26 -3.34
CA PHE A 46 29.70 4.82 -3.47
C PHE A 46 29.12 4.36 -4.82
N TYR A 47 28.01 4.97 -5.25
CA TYR A 47 27.34 4.61 -6.51
C TYR A 47 27.94 5.30 -7.74
N GLY A 48 28.71 6.39 -7.56
CA GLY A 48 29.48 7.04 -8.61
C GLY A 48 28.63 7.38 -9.84
N PRO A 49 28.99 6.91 -11.05
CA PRO A 49 28.25 7.22 -12.28
C PRO A 49 26.78 6.78 -12.27
N SER A 50 26.42 5.75 -11.50
CA SER A 50 25.05 5.22 -11.42
C SER A 50 24.12 6.04 -10.53
N TRP A 51 24.66 7.03 -9.79
CA TRP A 51 23.91 7.79 -8.79
C TRP A 51 22.65 8.49 -9.36
N SER A 52 22.80 9.18 -10.49
CA SER A 52 21.68 9.90 -11.12
C SER A 52 20.56 8.97 -11.60
N ALA A 53 20.93 7.78 -12.10
CA ALA A 53 19.98 6.76 -12.54
C ALA A 53 19.21 6.17 -11.35
N LEU A 54 19.91 5.86 -10.25
CA LEU A 54 19.27 5.43 -9.00
C LEU A 54 18.31 6.48 -8.46
N LEU A 55 18.74 7.74 -8.37
CA LEU A 55 17.90 8.82 -7.87
C LEU A 55 16.60 8.97 -8.68
N THR A 56 16.69 8.87 -10.00
CA THR A 56 15.53 8.92 -10.90
C THR A 56 14.61 7.71 -10.70
N ALA A 57 15.17 6.51 -10.57
CA ALA A 57 14.39 5.29 -10.36
C ALA A 57 13.64 5.32 -9.03
N GLU A 58 14.28 5.82 -7.97
CA GLU A 58 13.72 5.93 -6.63
C GLU A 58 12.59 6.96 -6.56
N TRP A 59 12.79 8.15 -7.14
CA TRP A 59 11.70 9.13 -7.27
C TRP A 59 10.53 8.59 -8.09
N THR A 60 10.80 7.79 -9.11
CA THR A 60 9.77 7.12 -9.90
C THR A 60 8.98 6.12 -9.05
N LEU A 61 9.66 5.29 -8.25
CA LEU A 61 9.03 4.32 -7.37
C LEU A 61 8.16 5.02 -6.29
N VAL A 62 8.65 6.11 -5.70
CA VAL A 62 7.90 6.94 -4.76
C VAL A 62 6.67 7.56 -5.43
N ALA A 63 6.80 8.08 -6.65
CA ALA A 63 5.68 8.63 -7.41
C ALA A 63 4.60 7.57 -7.72
N ILE A 64 5.00 6.38 -8.14
CA ILE A 64 4.09 5.25 -8.37
C ILE A 64 3.37 4.87 -7.06
N SER A 65 4.10 4.81 -5.96
CA SER A 65 3.54 4.48 -4.64
C SER A 65 2.54 5.53 -4.15
N LEU A 66 2.85 6.82 -4.34
CA LEU A 66 1.94 7.95 -4.09
C LEU A 66 0.63 7.82 -4.87
N LEU A 67 0.72 7.54 -6.18
CA LEU A 67 -0.44 7.35 -7.03
C LEU A 67 -1.24 6.11 -6.61
N GLY A 68 -0.57 5.02 -6.24
CA GLY A 68 -1.19 3.81 -5.72
C GLY A 68 -1.98 4.08 -4.43
N CYS A 69 -1.35 4.72 -3.44
CA CYS A 69 -2.01 5.14 -2.19
C CYS A 69 -3.22 6.04 -2.45
N TRP A 70 -3.05 7.05 -3.31
CA TRP A 70 -4.14 7.96 -3.67
C TRP A 70 -5.30 7.21 -4.33
N ALA A 71 -5.02 6.30 -5.27
CA ALA A 71 -6.03 5.50 -5.94
C ALA A 71 -6.81 4.61 -4.96
N ILE A 72 -6.15 3.99 -3.98
CA ILE A 72 -6.80 3.22 -2.91
C ILE A 72 -7.75 4.12 -2.11
N VAL A 73 -7.26 5.27 -1.65
CA VAL A 73 -8.05 6.19 -0.80
C VAL A 73 -9.24 6.75 -1.56
N TRP A 74 -9.02 7.24 -2.78
CA TRP A 74 -10.08 7.75 -3.64
C TRP A 74 -11.14 6.69 -3.87
N ARG A 75 -10.74 5.47 -4.25
CA ARG A 75 -11.69 4.39 -4.53
C ARG A 75 -12.50 4.02 -3.29
N MET A 76 -11.87 3.93 -2.13
CA MET A 76 -12.56 3.63 -0.88
C MET A 76 -13.53 4.75 -0.47
N MET A 77 -13.19 6.03 -0.69
CA MET A 77 -14.07 7.14 -0.32
C MET A 77 -15.27 7.33 -1.26
N PHE A 78 -15.12 7.03 -2.55
CA PHE A 78 -16.13 7.36 -3.56
C PHE A 78 -16.82 6.14 -4.18
N VAL A 79 -16.27 4.93 -4.03
CA VAL A 79 -16.81 3.70 -4.64
C VAL A 79 -17.13 2.66 -3.55
N PHE A 80 -18.38 2.65 -3.09
CA PHE A 80 -18.90 1.78 -2.03
C PHE A 80 -19.28 0.37 -2.52
N ARG A 81 -18.32 -0.32 -3.16
CA ARG A 81 -18.47 -1.71 -3.62
C ARG A 81 -17.47 -2.62 -2.91
N TRP A 82 -17.81 -3.88 -2.67
CA TRP A 82 -16.87 -4.84 -2.07
C TRP A 82 -15.58 -5.02 -2.89
N SER A 83 -15.65 -4.84 -4.21
CA SER A 83 -14.46 -4.84 -5.07
C SER A 83 -13.45 -3.75 -4.69
N SER A 84 -13.88 -2.63 -4.09
CA SER A 84 -12.98 -1.60 -3.55
C SER A 84 -12.21 -2.09 -2.33
N VAL A 85 -12.81 -2.95 -1.50
CA VAL A 85 -12.13 -3.56 -0.34
C VAL A 85 -11.04 -4.52 -0.82
N ILE A 86 -11.35 -5.37 -1.80
CA ILE A 86 -10.35 -6.28 -2.40
C ILE A 86 -9.24 -5.49 -3.09
N PHE A 87 -9.59 -4.43 -3.81
CA PHE A 87 -8.61 -3.52 -4.42
C PHE A 87 -7.70 -2.88 -3.37
N ALA A 88 -8.25 -2.43 -2.24
CA ALA A 88 -7.46 -1.87 -1.15
C ALA A 88 -6.52 -2.90 -0.54
N VAL A 89 -6.98 -4.14 -0.32
CA VAL A 89 -6.13 -5.24 0.19
C VAL A 89 -4.98 -5.52 -0.78
N VAL A 90 -5.23 -5.72 -2.06
CA VAL A 90 -4.15 -5.93 -3.04
C VAL A 90 -3.22 -4.72 -3.09
N GLY A 91 -3.79 -3.51 -3.07
CA GLY A 91 -3.07 -2.26 -3.12
C GLY A 91 -2.07 -2.08 -1.97
N ILE A 92 -2.45 -2.40 -0.73
CA ILE A 92 -1.52 -2.26 0.41
C ILE A 92 -0.34 -3.22 0.31
N TRP A 93 -0.56 -4.48 -0.11
CA TRP A 93 0.53 -5.43 -0.33
C TRP A 93 1.44 -5.03 -1.49
N CYS A 94 0.89 -4.44 -2.55
CA CYS A 94 1.68 -3.92 -3.66
C CYS A 94 2.54 -2.71 -3.24
N VAL A 95 1.97 -1.75 -2.50
CA VAL A 95 2.68 -0.55 -2.08
C VAL A 95 3.67 -0.83 -0.94
N GLY A 96 3.37 -1.78 -0.06
CA GLY A 96 4.25 -2.19 1.03
C GLY A 96 5.31 -3.17 0.56
N VAL A 97 4.95 -4.45 0.47
CA VAL A 97 5.91 -5.53 0.22
C VAL A 97 6.45 -5.50 -1.21
N ALA A 98 5.59 -5.39 -2.22
CA ALA A 98 6.06 -5.50 -3.61
C ALA A 98 6.97 -4.31 -3.99
N ALA A 99 6.68 -3.10 -3.52
CA ALA A 99 7.53 -1.94 -3.75
C ALA A 99 8.94 -2.14 -3.18
N SER A 100 9.08 -2.66 -1.95
CA SER A 100 10.40 -2.96 -1.36
C SER A 100 11.17 -4.03 -2.14
N LEU A 101 10.47 -5.04 -2.68
CA LEU A 101 11.12 -6.02 -3.55
C LEU A 101 11.59 -5.41 -4.87
N VAL A 102 10.78 -4.53 -5.46
CA VAL A 102 11.13 -3.81 -6.70
C VAL A 102 12.33 -2.89 -6.46
N GLU A 103 12.39 -2.20 -5.33
CA GLU A 103 13.53 -1.36 -4.92
C GLU A 103 14.84 -2.16 -4.93
N VAL A 104 14.88 -3.31 -4.24
CA VAL A 104 16.05 -4.20 -4.22
C VAL A 104 16.46 -4.63 -5.62
N LEU A 105 15.50 -4.96 -6.49
CA LEU A 105 15.78 -5.35 -7.87
C LEU A 105 16.35 -4.18 -8.69
N ILE A 106 15.80 -2.97 -8.53
CA ILE A 106 16.26 -1.75 -9.20
C ILE A 106 17.70 -1.44 -8.78
N VAL A 107 17.98 -1.42 -7.47
CA VAL A 107 19.33 -1.15 -6.95
C VAL A 107 20.29 -2.23 -7.42
N GLY A 108 19.90 -3.50 -7.36
CA GLY A 108 20.73 -4.63 -7.81
C GLY A 108 21.10 -4.52 -9.27
N TRP A 109 20.13 -4.14 -10.11
CA TRP A 109 20.31 -4.00 -11.55
C TRP A 109 21.14 -2.77 -11.93
N ILE A 110 20.87 -1.60 -11.36
CA ILE A 110 21.54 -0.34 -11.71
C ILE A 110 22.94 -0.23 -11.08
N ALA A 111 23.10 -0.67 -9.83
CA ALA A 111 24.37 -0.58 -9.10
C ALA A 111 25.26 -1.82 -9.31
N GLY A 112 24.75 -2.88 -9.96
CA GLY A 112 25.49 -4.13 -10.16
C GLY A 112 25.81 -4.87 -8.86
N VAL A 113 25.06 -4.60 -7.79
CA VAL A 113 25.30 -5.21 -6.49
C VAL A 113 24.60 -6.59 -6.44
N PRO A 114 25.30 -7.67 -6.05
CA PRO A 114 24.72 -9.00 -6.01
C PRO A 114 23.51 -9.09 -5.08
N LEU A 115 22.38 -9.63 -5.57
CA LEU A 115 21.12 -9.77 -4.82
C LEU A 115 21.30 -10.50 -3.47
N GLY A 116 22.20 -11.48 -3.40
CA GLY A 116 22.49 -12.20 -2.16
C GLY A 116 23.03 -11.32 -1.03
N LYS A 117 23.73 -10.22 -1.34
CA LYS A 117 24.18 -9.25 -0.33
C LYS A 117 23.04 -8.36 0.16
N MET A 118 22.12 -8.00 -0.74
CA MET A 118 20.95 -7.18 -0.39
C MET A 118 19.92 -7.97 0.42
N ALA A 119 19.74 -9.25 0.12
CA ALA A 119 18.78 -10.11 0.81
C ALA A 119 19.01 -10.18 2.33
N ASN A 120 20.25 -10.02 2.79
CA ASN A 120 20.59 -10.01 4.22
C ASN A 120 20.04 -8.78 4.96
N GLY A 121 19.86 -7.65 4.27
CA GLY A 121 19.27 -6.43 4.83
C GLY A 121 17.75 -6.38 4.71
N LEU A 122 17.18 -7.11 3.75
CA LEU A 122 15.77 -7.05 3.41
C LEU A 122 14.83 -7.60 4.50
N GLY A 123 15.30 -8.58 5.29
CA GLY A 123 14.49 -9.24 6.32
C GLY A 123 13.87 -8.26 7.32
N PRO A 124 14.68 -7.49 8.07
CA PRO A 124 14.17 -6.47 8.99
C PRO A 124 13.26 -5.42 8.34
N GLU A 125 13.56 -5.02 7.11
CA GLU A 125 12.80 -4.00 6.37
C GLU A 125 11.40 -4.49 5.99
N LEU A 126 11.24 -5.79 5.68
CA LEU A 126 9.95 -6.38 5.32
C LEU A 126 9.03 -6.69 6.51
N ILE A 127 9.56 -6.81 7.73
CA ILE A 127 8.74 -7.16 8.91
C ILE A 127 7.65 -6.10 9.14
N ARG A 128 8.03 -4.82 9.10
CA ARG A 128 7.11 -3.71 9.36
C ARG A 128 5.93 -3.66 8.35
N PRO A 129 6.15 -3.64 7.02
CA PRO A 129 5.04 -3.65 6.06
C PRO A 129 4.22 -4.93 6.15
N ILE A 130 4.82 -6.11 6.35
CA ILE A 130 4.06 -7.36 6.49
C ILE A 130 3.10 -7.32 7.67
N VAL A 131 3.55 -6.86 8.84
CA VAL A 131 2.70 -6.72 10.03
C VAL A 131 1.58 -5.71 9.77
N PHE A 132 1.93 -4.56 9.21
CA PHE A 132 0.96 -3.52 8.87
C PHE A 132 -0.12 -4.03 7.89
N ASP A 133 0.31 -4.65 6.78
CA ASP A 133 -0.57 -5.17 5.74
C ASP A 133 -1.47 -6.29 6.27
N THR A 134 -0.93 -7.16 7.12
CA THR A 134 -1.69 -8.25 7.74
C THR A 134 -2.79 -7.72 8.66
N VAL A 135 -2.47 -6.77 9.53
CA VAL A 135 -3.44 -6.16 10.46
C VAL A 135 -4.58 -5.51 9.68
N TRP A 136 -4.26 -4.71 8.66
CA TRP A 136 -5.27 -4.03 7.86
C TRP A 136 -6.04 -4.97 6.95
N THR A 137 -5.40 -6.00 6.38
CA THR A 137 -6.10 -7.05 5.63
C THR A 137 -7.14 -7.74 6.50
N ALA A 138 -6.77 -8.13 7.72
CA ALA A 138 -7.68 -8.77 8.67
C ALA A 138 -8.84 -7.83 9.03
N TYR A 139 -8.56 -6.56 9.30
CA TYR A 139 -9.58 -5.55 9.59
C TYR A 139 -10.55 -5.36 8.40
N LEU A 140 -10.03 -5.14 7.19
CA LEU A 140 -10.83 -4.89 5.99
C LEU A 140 -11.75 -6.07 5.64
N LEU A 141 -11.26 -7.30 5.79
CA LEU A 141 -12.02 -8.49 5.40
C LEU A 141 -13.02 -8.96 6.48
N LYS A 142 -12.72 -8.77 7.77
CA LYS A 142 -13.53 -9.30 8.88
C LYS A 142 -14.41 -8.27 9.59
N SER A 143 -14.13 -6.97 9.46
CA SER A 143 -14.89 -5.94 10.18
C SER A 143 -16.33 -5.83 9.67
N GLN A 144 -17.30 -5.97 10.59
CA GLN A 144 -18.72 -5.74 10.31
C GLN A 144 -18.97 -4.33 9.76
N ARG A 145 -18.24 -3.32 10.25
CA ARG A 145 -18.38 -1.95 9.76
C ARG A 145 -17.98 -1.83 8.29
N VAL A 146 -16.90 -2.49 7.88
CA VAL A 146 -16.47 -2.48 6.48
C VAL A 146 -17.51 -3.21 5.62
N ALA A 147 -18.05 -4.34 6.07
CA ALA A 147 -19.13 -5.04 5.36
C ALA A 147 -20.42 -4.20 5.25
N ASN A 148 -20.76 -3.38 6.26
CA ASN A 148 -21.91 -2.49 6.22
C ASN A 148 -21.70 -1.31 5.26
N THR A 149 -20.47 -0.80 5.14
CA THR A 149 -20.12 0.29 4.22
C THR A 149 -19.91 -0.19 2.78
N TYR A 150 -19.40 -1.41 2.59
CA TYR A 150 -19.14 -2.03 1.29
C TYR A 150 -19.89 -3.37 1.24
N PRO A 151 -21.14 -3.41 0.77
CA PRO A 151 -21.93 -4.64 0.74
C PRO A 151 -21.30 -5.68 -0.20
N ARG A 152 -21.27 -6.94 0.27
CA ARG A 152 -20.65 -8.09 -0.43
C ARG A 152 -21.45 -8.58 -1.63
N HIS A 153 -22.76 -8.59 -1.50
CA HIS A 153 -23.70 -8.94 -2.55
C HIS A 153 -24.28 -7.65 -3.11
N SER A 154 -24.32 -7.50 -4.44
CA SER A 154 -25.15 -6.46 -5.03
C SER A 154 -26.60 -6.76 -4.67
N GLU A 155 -27.38 -5.73 -4.32
CA GLU A 155 -28.81 -5.89 -4.04
C GLU A 155 -29.52 -6.66 -5.18
N ASP A 156 -29.01 -6.54 -6.42
CA ASP A 156 -29.47 -7.27 -7.60
C ASP A 156 -29.35 -8.81 -7.48
N GLU A 157 -28.30 -9.35 -6.85
CA GLU A 157 -28.13 -10.81 -6.66
C GLU A 157 -29.11 -11.34 -5.60
N ALA A 158 -29.29 -10.59 -4.53
CA ALA A 158 -30.24 -10.93 -3.47
C ALA A 158 -31.69 -10.86 -3.96
N VAL A 159 -32.00 -9.98 -4.92
CA VAL A 159 -33.30 -9.88 -5.57
C VAL A 159 -33.53 -11.08 -6.50
N SER A 160 -32.55 -11.48 -7.31
CA SER A 160 -32.70 -12.66 -8.17
C SER A 160 -32.92 -13.96 -7.39
N GLU A 161 -32.26 -14.15 -6.25
CA GLU A 161 -32.45 -15.36 -5.41
C GLU A 161 -33.85 -15.45 -4.76
N VAL A 162 -34.58 -14.34 -4.63
CA VAL A 162 -35.93 -14.34 -4.04
C VAL A 162 -37.00 -14.64 -5.09
N PHE A 163 -36.70 -14.39 -6.36
CA PHE A 163 -37.64 -14.54 -7.48
C PHE A 163 -37.43 -15.82 -8.31
N GLU A 164 -36.45 -16.65 -7.96
CA GLU A 164 -36.28 -18.04 -8.42
C GLU A 164 -36.89 -19.04 -7.43
#